data_AF-A0A5V4BH67-F1
#
_entry.id   AF-A0A5V4BH67-F1
#
_cell.length_a   1.000
_cell.length_b   1.000
_cell.length_c   1.000
_cell.angle_alpha   90.00
_cell.angle_beta   90.00
_cell.angle_gamma   90.00
#
_symmetry.space_group_name_H-M   'P 1'
#
loop_
_entity.id
_entity.type
_entity.pdbx_description
1 polymer ?
#
loop_
_entity_poly.entity_id
_entity_poly.type
_entity_poly.pdbx_seq_one_letter_code
_entity_poly.pdbx_strand_id
1 'polypeptide(L)'
;QALQTLLGREFRHAIFDAWQGFDAAAFAALSGTLQAGSWLLLLMPPYETWESRPDIDSLRWSDCAQPIPTPQFAQHLKRTLSRDPQTLLWRQRQPFCWPSYPSRERWRPATGEPQPEQAAI
;
A
#
# COMPACT_ATOMS: atom_id res chain seq x y z
N GLN A 1 -7.72 4.90 -14.74
CA GLN A 1 -6.90 5.26 -15.92
C GLN A 1 -5.48 5.77 -15.57
N ALA A 2 -5.05 5.79 -14.30
CA ALA A 2 -3.72 6.30 -13.90
C ALA A 2 -2.59 5.24 -13.85
N LEU A 3 -2.91 3.94 -13.89
CA LEU A 3 -1.92 2.88 -13.66
C LEU A 3 -0.93 2.67 -14.81
N GLN A 4 -1.36 2.92 -16.05
CA GLN A 4 -0.55 2.65 -17.24
C GLN A 4 0.63 3.61 -17.39
N THR A 5 0.66 4.75 -16.68
CA THR A 5 1.74 5.74 -16.77
C THR A 5 2.84 5.57 -15.71
N LEU A 6 2.69 4.61 -14.79
CA LEU A 6 3.64 4.33 -13.71
C LEU A 6 4.67 3.25 -14.10
N LEU A 7 4.32 2.35 -15.01
CA LEU A 7 5.19 1.26 -15.43
C LEU A 7 6.40 1.78 -16.21
N GLY A 8 7.59 1.28 -15.86
CA GLY A 8 8.88 1.71 -16.44
C GLY A 8 9.51 2.92 -15.76
N ARG A 9 8.96 3.39 -14.64
CA ARG A 9 9.50 4.49 -13.84
C ARG A 9 9.66 4.09 -12.39
N GLU A 10 10.65 4.69 -11.74
CA GLU A 10 10.85 4.56 -10.30
C GLU A 10 10.62 5.89 -9.60
N PHE A 11 10.10 5.83 -8.37
CA PHE A 11 9.85 7.00 -7.53
C PHE A 11 10.50 6.82 -6.16
N ARG A 12 10.96 7.94 -5.59
CA ARG A 12 11.58 7.93 -4.25
C ARG A 12 10.56 7.87 -3.13
N HIS A 13 9.42 8.52 -3.25
CA HIS A 13 8.34 8.49 -2.27
C HIS A 13 7.01 8.61 -3.01
N ALA A 14 5.94 8.07 -2.44
CA ALA A 14 4.62 8.22 -3.01
C ALA A 14 3.54 8.38 -1.94
N ILE A 15 2.43 8.99 -2.34
CA ILE A 15 1.21 9.10 -1.56
C ILE A 15 0.13 8.34 -2.31
N PHE A 16 -0.57 7.45 -1.61
CA PHE A 16 -1.77 6.79 -2.09
C PHE A 16 -2.97 7.33 -1.32
N ASP A 17 -3.87 8.02 -2.00
CA ASP A 17 -5.10 8.55 -1.39
C ASP A 17 -6.23 7.53 -1.52
N ALA A 18 -6.57 6.89 -0.40
CA ALA A 18 -7.68 5.95 -0.29
C ALA A 18 -8.89 6.51 0.46
N TRP A 19 -9.01 7.84 0.59
CA TRP A 19 -10.07 8.45 1.41
C TRP A 19 -11.49 8.13 0.92
N GLN A 20 -11.68 8.04 -0.41
CA GLN A 20 -12.98 7.77 -1.02
C GLN A 20 -13.11 6.33 -1.56
N GLY A 21 -11.99 5.65 -1.78
CA GLY A 21 -11.99 4.26 -2.22
C GLY A 21 -10.59 3.69 -2.35
N PHE A 22 -10.47 2.37 -2.33
CA PHE A 22 -9.17 1.69 -2.35
C PHE A 22 -9.03 0.78 -3.57
N ASP A 23 -8.32 1.25 -4.60
CA ASP A 23 -7.90 0.40 -5.73
C ASP A 23 -6.68 -0.44 -5.33
N ALA A 24 -6.90 -1.73 -5.03
CA ALA A 24 -5.84 -2.65 -4.62
C ALA A 24 -4.79 -2.89 -5.72
N ALA A 25 -5.20 -2.91 -6.99
CA ALA A 25 -4.27 -3.08 -8.10
C ALA A 25 -3.39 -1.83 -8.25
N ALA A 26 -3.97 -0.63 -8.06
CA ALA A 26 -3.21 0.61 -8.09
C ALA A 26 -2.20 0.73 -6.95
N PHE A 27 -2.60 0.32 -5.74
CA PHE A 27 -1.72 0.30 -4.59
C PHE A 27 -0.52 -0.63 -4.81
N ALA A 28 -0.76 -1.83 -5.35
CA ALA A 28 0.28 -2.81 -5.65
C ALA A 28 1.26 -2.33 -6.73
N ALA A 29 0.77 -1.71 -7.80
CA ALA A 29 1.69 -1.21 -8.83
C ALA A 29 2.51 -0.01 -8.30
N LEU A 30 1.89 0.92 -7.56
CA LEU A 30 2.58 2.07 -7.00
C LEU A 30 3.71 1.62 -6.05
N SER A 31 3.43 0.66 -5.16
CA SER A 31 4.45 0.13 -4.25
C SER A 31 5.61 -0.54 -5.01
N GLY A 32 5.32 -1.22 -6.13
CA GLY A 32 6.32 -1.81 -7.01
C GLY A 32 7.22 -0.82 -7.75
N THR A 33 6.83 0.46 -7.82
CA THR A 33 7.65 1.51 -8.45
C THR A 33 8.60 2.22 -7.47
N LEU A 34 8.58 1.87 -6.19
CA LEU A 34 9.35 2.58 -5.17
C LEU A 34 10.79 2.09 -5.05
N GLN A 35 11.72 3.04 -5.00
CA GLN A 35 13.14 2.78 -4.77
C GLN A 35 13.40 2.25 -3.35
N ALA A 36 14.56 1.63 -3.13
CA ALA A 36 14.96 1.27 -1.77
C ALA A 36 15.11 2.51 -0.87
N GLY A 37 14.60 2.41 0.36
CA GLY A 37 14.58 3.54 1.31
C GLY A 37 13.43 4.53 1.08
N SER A 38 12.47 4.18 0.21
CA SER A 38 11.26 4.97 -0.02
C SER A 38 10.25 4.89 1.12
N TRP A 39 9.36 5.89 1.15
CA TRP A 39 8.14 5.90 1.94
C TRP A 39 6.94 5.81 1.01
N LEU A 40 5.99 4.94 1.37
CA LEU A 40 4.65 4.93 0.80
C LEU A 40 3.68 5.44 1.86
N LEU A 41 3.14 6.63 1.66
CA LEU A 41 2.18 7.23 2.58
C LEU A 41 0.77 6.86 2.11
N LEU A 42 0.08 6.05 2.90
CA LEU A 42 -1.30 5.67 2.64
C LEU A 42 -2.24 6.59 3.44
N LEU A 43 -3.02 7.42 2.74
CA LEU A 43 -4.09 8.21 3.36
C LEU A 43 -5.34 7.34 3.42
N MET A 44 -5.89 7.17 4.62
CA MET A 44 -7.09 6.36 4.84
C MET A 44 -8.21 7.20 5.45
N PRO A 45 -9.46 6.75 5.32
CA PRO A 45 -10.56 7.28 6.12
C PRO A 45 -10.27 7.21 7.64
N PRO A 46 -11.01 7.97 8.46
CA PRO A 46 -10.90 7.89 9.92
C PRO A 46 -11.04 6.45 10.39
N TYR A 47 -10.04 6.00 11.16
CA TYR A 47 -9.84 4.60 11.53
C TYR A 47 -11.10 3.94 12.08
N GLU A 48 -11.85 4.63 12.95
CA GLU A 48 -13.07 4.08 13.59
C GLU A 48 -14.21 3.84 12.61
N THR A 49 -14.34 4.67 11.58
CA THR A 49 -15.51 4.67 10.68
C THR A 49 -15.27 3.96 9.37
N TRP A 50 -14.03 3.49 9.12
CA TRP A 50 -13.66 3.01 7.80
C TRP A 50 -14.48 1.79 7.35
N GLU A 51 -14.77 0.85 8.24
CA GLU A 51 -15.48 -0.39 7.89
C GLU A 51 -16.93 -0.16 7.41
N SER A 52 -17.54 0.95 7.83
CA SER A 52 -18.89 1.34 7.43
C SER A 52 -18.92 2.34 6.27
N ARG A 53 -17.76 2.85 5.83
CA ARG A 53 -17.70 3.82 4.73
C ARG A 53 -17.80 3.10 3.39
N PRO A 54 -18.65 3.58 2.47
CA PRO A 54 -18.68 3.10 1.10
C PRO A 54 -17.33 3.33 0.41
N ASP A 55 -16.92 2.36 -0.40
CA ASP A 55 -15.70 2.39 -1.19
C ASP A 55 -16.04 2.63 -2.67
N ILE A 56 -15.63 3.78 -3.23
CA ILE A 56 -15.91 4.11 -4.64
C ILE A 56 -15.31 3.08 -5.60
N ASP A 57 -14.18 2.42 -5.25
CA ASP A 57 -13.57 1.39 -6.10
C ASP A 57 -14.49 0.17 -6.25
N SER A 58 -15.42 -0.05 -5.30
CA SER A 58 -16.37 -1.17 -5.36
C SER A 58 -17.22 -1.19 -6.62
N LEU A 59 -17.50 -0.02 -7.20
CA LEU A 59 -18.28 0.11 -8.44
C LEU A 59 -17.66 -0.65 -9.61
N ARG A 60 -16.36 -0.97 -9.57
CA ARG A 60 -15.68 -1.71 -10.64
C ARG A 60 -15.89 -3.22 -10.58
N TRP A 61 -16.27 -3.77 -9.42
CA TRP A 61 -16.27 -5.22 -9.19
C TRP A 61 -17.49 -5.75 -8.43
N SER A 62 -18.31 -4.90 -7.79
CA SER A 62 -19.40 -5.34 -6.92
C SER A 62 -20.76 -5.48 -7.61
N ASP A 63 -20.84 -5.21 -8.92
CA ASP A 63 -22.09 -5.16 -9.73
C ASP A 63 -23.22 -4.29 -9.15
N CYS A 64 -22.93 -3.45 -8.16
CA CYS A 64 -23.89 -2.56 -7.51
C CYS A 64 -23.88 -1.19 -8.21
N ALA A 65 -25.05 -0.57 -8.33
CA ALA A 65 -25.17 0.76 -8.92
C ALA A 65 -24.62 1.89 -8.04
N GLN A 66 -24.34 1.61 -6.76
CA GLN A 66 -23.82 2.55 -5.78
C GLN A 66 -22.63 1.92 -5.04
N PRO A 67 -21.66 2.74 -4.56
CA PRO A 67 -20.56 2.26 -3.73
C PRO A 67 -21.07 1.51 -2.50
N ILE A 68 -20.43 0.38 -2.19
CA ILE A 68 -20.74 -0.43 -1.01
C ILE A 68 -19.61 -0.37 0.01
N PRO A 69 -19.90 -0.51 1.32
CA PRO A 69 -18.85 -0.71 2.31
C PRO A 69 -18.11 -2.02 2.08
N THR A 70 -16.80 -2.02 2.37
CA THR A 70 -15.90 -3.18 2.22
C THR A 70 -15.32 -3.61 3.57
N PRO A 71 -16.15 -3.97 4.58
CA PRO A 71 -15.72 -4.12 5.97
C PRO A 71 -14.64 -5.20 6.14
N GLN A 72 -14.73 -6.31 5.39
CA GLN A 72 -13.74 -7.38 5.49
C GLN A 72 -12.36 -6.95 4.97
N PHE A 73 -12.32 -6.18 3.87
CA PHE A 73 -11.08 -5.64 3.33
C PHE A 73 -10.47 -4.61 4.29
N ALA A 74 -11.28 -3.66 4.79
CA ALA A 74 -10.84 -2.68 5.76
C ALA A 74 -10.29 -3.35 7.04
N GLN A 75 -10.98 -4.34 7.59
CA GLN A 75 -10.51 -5.11 8.76
C GLN A 75 -9.24 -5.91 8.46
N HIS A 76 -9.12 -6.50 7.27
CA HIS A 76 -7.91 -7.18 6.86
C HIS A 76 -6.73 -6.21 6.81
N LEU A 77 -6.87 -5.09 6.09
CA LEU A 77 -5.77 -4.13 5.95
C LEU A 77 -5.39 -3.50 7.30
N LYS A 78 -6.36 -3.13 8.15
CA LYS A 78 -6.10 -2.67 9.52
C LYS A 78 -5.27 -3.67 10.32
N ARG A 79 -5.61 -4.97 10.26
CA ARG A 79 -4.88 -6.04 10.96
C ARG A 79 -3.50 -6.27 10.38
N THR A 80 -3.35 -6.22 9.07
CA THR A 80 -2.06 -6.40 8.40
C THR A 80 -1.11 -5.26 8.77
N LEU A 81 -1.57 -4.01 8.65
CA LEU A 81 -0.78 -2.82 8.99
C LEU A 81 -0.44 -2.73 10.48
N SER A 82 -1.34 -3.14 11.38
CA SER A 82 -1.06 -3.09 12.83
C SER A 82 -0.12 -4.19 13.32
N ARG A 83 -0.02 -5.31 12.59
CA ARG A 83 0.85 -6.44 12.93
C ARG A 83 2.22 -6.34 12.30
N ASP A 84 2.38 -5.54 11.25
CA ASP A 84 3.68 -5.34 10.61
C ASP A 84 4.52 -4.31 11.40
N PRO A 85 5.62 -4.73 12.07
CA PRO A 85 6.49 -3.82 12.81
C PRO A 85 7.20 -2.80 11.91
N GLN A 86 7.18 -3.01 10.58
CA GLN A 86 7.75 -2.07 9.61
C GLN A 86 6.78 -0.96 9.19
N THR A 87 5.52 -1.03 9.62
CA THR A 87 4.49 -0.04 9.27
C THR A 87 4.36 1.02 10.37
N LEU A 88 4.42 2.30 10.00
CA LEU A 88 4.08 3.43 10.88
C LEU A 88 2.58 3.73 10.75
N LEU A 89 1.80 3.36 11.76
CA LEU A 89 0.38 3.70 11.82
C LEU A 89 0.16 5.01 12.61
N TRP A 90 -0.06 6.11 11.91
CA TRP A 90 -0.41 7.39 12.54
C TRP A 90 -1.91 7.66 12.40
N ARG A 91 -2.59 7.88 13.54
CA ARG A 91 -4.04 8.10 13.63
C ARG A 91 -4.33 9.53 14.05
N GLN A 92 -5.40 10.11 13.50
CA GLN A 92 -5.86 11.44 13.87
C GLN A 92 -6.07 11.53 15.39
N ARG A 93 -5.63 12.64 16.00
CA ARG A 93 -5.71 12.90 17.45
C ARG A 93 -4.91 11.94 18.33
N GLN A 94 -4.04 11.11 17.76
CA GLN A 94 -3.04 10.38 18.52
C GLN A 94 -1.69 11.08 18.42
N PRO A 95 -0.89 11.07 19.50
CA PRO A 95 0.46 11.61 19.45
C PRO A 95 1.24 10.86 18.37
N PHE A 96 2.04 11.62 17.61
CA PHE A 96 2.95 11.02 16.65
C PHE A 96 4.11 10.38 17.41
N CYS A 97 4.31 9.09 17.23
CA CYS A 97 5.43 8.35 17.78
C CYS A 97 6.28 7.83 16.62
N TRP A 98 7.55 8.24 16.58
CA TRP A 98 8.49 7.70 15.60
C TRP A 98 8.85 6.25 16.01
N PRO A 99 8.55 5.24 15.18
CA PRO A 99 8.95 3.87 15.46
C PRO A 99 10.47 3.71 15.31
N SER A 100 11.06 2.92 16.20
CA SER A 100 12.45 2.51 16.06
C SER A 100 12.55 1.37 15.07
N TYR A 101 12.98 1.65 13.85
CA TYR A 101 13.26 0.61 12.87
C TYR A 101 14.64 0.00 13.08
N PRO A 102 14.78 -1.34 12.97
CA PRO A 102 16.10 -1.96 12.97
C PRO A 102 16.92 -1.46 11.77
N SER A 103 18.24 -1.40 11.94
CA SER A 103 19.15 -1.13 10.82
C SER A 103 18.93 -2.17 9.72
N ARG A 104 18.79 -1.69 8.49
CA ARG A 104 18.70 -2.55 7.30
C ARG A 104 20.07 -2.61 6.64
N GLU A 105 20.35 -3.72 5.97
CA GLU A 105 21.51 -3.79 5.10
C GLU A 105 21.42 -2.72 4.02
N ARG A 106 22.58 -2.23 3.58
CA ARG A 106 22.62 -1.29 2.46
C ARG A 106 22.10 -2.00 1.22
N TRP A 107 21.04 -1.46 0.63
CA TRP A 107 20.50 -1.96 -0.61
C TRP A 107 21.57 -2.01 -1.70
N ARG A 108 21.55 -3.07 -2.49
CA ARG A 108 22.40 -3.27 -3.66
C ARG A 108 21.50 -3.59 -4.85
N PRO A 109 21.80 -3.04 -6.05
CA PRO A 109 21.06 -3.40 -7.25
C PRO A 109 21.20 -4.90 -7.53
N ALA A 110 20.18 -5.49 -8.16
CA ALA A 110 20.30 -6.84 -8.68
C ALA A 110 21.47 -6.89 -9.68
N THR A 111 22.31 -7.91 -9.55
CA THR A 111 23.50 -8.07 -10.40
C THR A 111 23.15 -8.48 -11.83
N GLY A 112 21.92 -8.97 -12.07
CA GLY A 112 21.49 -9.50 -13.36
C GLY A 112 21.95 -10.94 -13.64
N GLU A 113 22.76 -11.51 -12.75
CA GLU A 113 23.18 -12.91 -12.82
C GLU A 113 22.01 -13.86 -12.51
N PRO A 114 21.89 -15.01 -13.19
CA PRO A 114 20.84 -15.98 -12.92
C PRO A 114 20.96 -16.51 -11.48
N GLN A 115 19.82 -16.68 -10.81
CA GLN A 115 19.79 -17.39 -9.53
C GLN A 115 20.20 -18.85 -9.73
N PRO A 116 20.69 -19.55 -8.69
CA PRO A 116 21.14 -20.95 -8.80
C PRO A 116 20.09 -21.88 -9.41
N GLU A 117 18.81 -21.67 -9.11
CA GLU A 117 17.68 -22.43 -9.68
C GLU A 117 17.45 -22.13 -11.16
N GLN A 118 17.81 -20.93 -11.63
CA GLN A 118 17.69 -20.50 -13.03
C GLN A 118 18.89 -20.92 -13.89
N ALA A 119 20.06 -21.10 -13.27
CA ALA A 119 21.27 -21.56 -13.95
C ALA A 119 21.29 -23.08 -14.20
N ALA A 120 20.37 -23.83 -13.58
CA ALA A 120 20.24 -25.28 -13.70
C ALA A 120 19.25 -25.74 -14.81
N ILE A 121 18.67 -24.79 -15.57
CA ILE A 121 17.79 -25.02 -16.72
C ILE A 121 18.59 -24.76 -18.00
#